data_AF-A0A7V6KUJ2-F1
#
_entry.id   AF-A0A7V6KUJ2-F1
#
_cell.length_a   1.000
_cell.length_b   1.000
_cell.length_c   1.000
_cell.angle_alpha   90.00
_cell.angle_beta   90.00
_cell.angle_gamma   90.00
#
_symmetry.space_group_name_H-M   'P 1'
#
loop_
_entity.id
_entity.type
_entity.pdbx_description
1 polymer ?
#
loop_
_entity_poly.entity_id
_entity_poly.type
_entity_poly.pdbx_seq_one_letter_code
_entity_poly.pdbx_strand_id
1 'polypeptide(L)'
;FQSQLAYFRQFYPVQTICMHGAPRSQYDSKDLWKQYDYHDFGIVGEPYFDTDFSDVFYLTDTGRRWDGYHVSVRDKIPVYQDIWTKQGLVFNTTNDIIEAIYQNRLPYRLMITTHPQRWTDQPFAWLMELVMQSTKNTIKKWLIMLRG
;
A
#
# COMPACT_ATOMS: atom_id res chain seq x y z
N PHE A 1 13.59 -13.91 9.48
CA PHE A 1 12.67 -12.96 10.10
C PHE A 1 12.80 -12.96 11.62
N GLN A 2 12.90 -14.12 12.29
CA GLN A 2 13.00 -14.22 13.75
C GLN A 2 14.16 -13.39 14.34
N SER A 3 15.37 -13.48 13.78
CA SER A 3 16.51 -12.67 14.25
C SER A 3 16.28 -11.16 14.05
N GLN A 4 15.63 -10.76 12.95
CA GLN A 4 15.27 -9.36 12.72
C GLN A 4 14.19 -8.88 13.72
N LEU A 5 13.18 -9.71 13.99
CA LEU A 5 12.15 -9.43 14.98
C LEU A 5 12.76 -9.29 16.38
N ALA A 6 13.65 -10.21 16.76
CA ALA A 6 14.38 -10.15 18.03
C ALA A 6 15.25 -8.89 18.14
N TYR A 7 15.91 -8.49 17.06
CA TYR A 7 16.69 -7.25 17.00
C TYR A 7 15.80 -6.01 17.24
N PHE A 8 14.70 -5.86 16.50
CA PHE A 8 13.80 -4.71 16.67
C PHE A 8 13.16 -4.66 18.06
N ARG A 9 12.87 -5.83 18.66
CA ARG A 9 12.33 -5.94 20.02
C ARG A 9 13.26 -5.47 21.12
N GLN A 10 14.55 -5.25 20.83
CA GLN A 10 15.46 -4.60 21.77
C GLN A 10 15.11 -3.11 21.99
N PHE A 11 14.41 -2.49 21.04
CA PHE A 11 14.10 -1.06 21.06
C PHE A 11 12.64 -0.77 21.41
N TYR A 12 11.70 -1.62 21.01
CA TYR A 12 10.27 -1.43 21.28
C TYR A 12 9.50 -2.77 21.18
N PRO A 13 8.33 -2.91 21.83
CA PRO A 13 7.51 -4.11 21.71
C PRO A 13 6.87 -4.17 20.31
N VAL A 14 7.52 -4.86 19.37
CA VAL A 14 6.94 -5.15 18.05
C VAL A 14 5.70 -6.02 18.22
N GLN A 15 4.52 -5.43 18.05
CA GLN A 15 3.21 -6.09 18.17
C GLN A 15 2.53 -6.32 16.83
N THR A 16 2.86 -5.55 15.80
CA THR A 16 2.27 -5.68 14.46
C THR A 16 3.36 -5.80 13.41
N ILE A 17 2.98 -6.31 12.25
CA ILE A 17 3.84 -6.46 11.08
C ILE A 17 3.11 -5.94 9.85
N CYS A 18 3.83 -5.67 8.77
CA CYS A 18 3.21 -5.36 7.49
C CYS A 18 4.02 -5.91 6.33
N MET A 19 3.34 -6.23 5.24
CA MET A 19 3.95 -6.59 3.97
C MET A 19 4.87 -5.48 3.45
N HIS A 20 6.03 -5.88 2.91
CA HIS A 20 6.89 -4.98 2.16
C HIS A 20 6.68 -5.18 0.66
N GLY A 21 6.31 -4.10 -0.06
CA GLY A 21 5.91 -4.18 -1.47
C GLY A 21 7.02 -4.56 -2.47
N ALA A 22 8.30 -4.57 -2.08
CA ALA A 22 9.53 -4.73 -2.88
C ALA A 22 9.36 -5.30 -4.31
N PRO A 23 8.92 -4.50 -5.32
CA PRO A 23 8.41 -5.02 -6.59
C PRO A 23 9.42 -5.79 -7.44
N ARG A 24 10.72 -5.64 -7.14
CA ARG A 24 11.82 -6.36 -7.83
C ARG A 24 12.20 -7.69 -7.18
N SER A 25 11.71 -7.97 -5.98
CA SER A 25 11.90 -9.27 -5.34
C SER A 25 11.07 -10.32 -6.06
N GLN A 26 11.59 -11.53 -6.22
CA GLN A 26 10.78 -12.69 -6.64
C GLN A 26 9.88 -13.21 -5.50
N TYR A 27 10.26 -12.93 -4.25
CA TYR A 27 9.55 -13.37 -3.06
C TYR A 27 8.57 -12.30 -2.56
N ASP A 28 7.35 -12.69 -2.23
CA ASP A 28 6.40 -11.87 -1.47
C ASP A 28 6.61 -12.13 0.03
N SER A 29 6.78 -11.08 0.82
CA SER A 29 6.96 -11.24 2.28
C SER A 29 5.75 -11.88 2.95
N LYS A 30 4.56 -11.79 2.35
CA LYS A 30 3.35 -12.45 2.83
C LYS A 30 3.45 -13.98 2.77
N ASP A 31 4.27 -14.52 1.86
CA ASP A 31 4.43 -15.98 1.72
C ASP A 31 5.08 -16.61 2.95
N LEU A 32 5.82 -15.83 3.73
CA LEU A 32 6.40 -16.29 4.99
C LEU A 32 5.33 -16.84 5.94
N TRP A 33 4.17 -16.20 5.96
CA TRP A 33 3.06 -16.52 6.87
C TRP A 33 2.22 -17.70 6.39
N LYS A 34 2.54 -18.29 5.24
CA LYS A 34 2.01 -19.59 4.82
C LYS A 34 2.71 -20.75 5.54
N GLN A 35 3.91 -20.50 6.09
CA GLN A 35 4.72 -21.52 6.77
C GLN A 35 4.76 -21.32 8.30
N TYR A 36 4.53 -20.10 8.76
CA TYR A 36 4.58 -19.73 10.18
C TYR A 36 3.33 -18.96 10.54
N ASP A 37 2.81 -19.20 11.75
CA ASP A 37 1.83 -18.31 12.36
C ASP A 37 2.56 -17.16 13.05
N TYR A 38 2.29 -15.91 12.65
CA TYR A 38 2.90 -14.76 13.31
C TYR A 38 2.40 -14.56 14.75
N HIS A 39 1.24 -15.10 15.10
CA HIS A 39 0.69 -15.04 16.47
C HIS A 39 1.57 -15.80 17.48
N ASP A 40 2.24 -16.88 17.05
CA ASP A 40 3.21 -17.62 17.89
C ASP A 40 4.37 -16.73 18.36
N PHE A 41 4.64 -15.64 17.62
CA PHE A 41 5.66 -14.67 17.96
C PHE A 41 5.11 -13.49 18.75
N GLY A 42 3.85 -13.49 19.17
CA GLY A 42 3.20 -12.37 19.88
C GLY A 42 2.90 -11.18 18.97
N ILE A 43 2.72 -11.43 17.68
CA ILE A 43 2.25 -10.44 16.71
C ILE A 43 0.72 -10.54 16.62
N VAL A 44 0.03 -9.42 16.80
CA VAL A 44 -1.44 -9.36 16.91
C VAL A 44 -2.13 -8.99 15.60
N GLY A 45 -1.36 -8.63 14.57
CA GLY A 45 -1.94 -8.28 13.28
C GLY A 45 -0.96 -8.01 12.15
N GLU A 46 -1.37 -8.43 10.95
CA GLU A 46 -0.87 -8.04 9.63
C GLU A 46 -2.04 -7.40 8.85
N PRO A 47 -1.94 -6.13 8.41
CA PRO A 47 -3.10 -5.40 7.88
C PRO A 47 -3.82 -6.04 6.69
N TYR A 48 -3.16 -6.80 5.83
CA TYR A 48 -3.79 -7.43 4.67
C TYR A 48 -4.48 -8.75 5.03
N PHE A 49 -4.16 -9.35 6.18
CA PHE A 49 -4.76 -10.61 6.64
C PHE A 49 -5.82 -10.41 7.71
N ASP A 50 -5.60 -9.48 8.63
CA ASP A 50 -6.45 -9.31 9.83
C ASP A 50 -7.45 -8.16 9.71
N THR A 51 -7.48 -7.46 8.57
CA THR A 51 -8.49 -6.42 8.29
C THR A 51 -9.67 -7.02 7.53
N ASP A 52 -10.89 -6.80 8.04
CA ASP A 52 -12.11 -7.13 7.31
C ASP A 52 -12.42 -6.06 6.24
N PHE A 53 -11.97 -6.32 5.01
CA PHE A 53 -12.20 -5.45 3.87
C PHE A 53 -13.65 -5.50 3.32
N SER A 54 -14.54 -6.30 3.91
CA SER A 54 -15.98 -6.16 3.64
C SER A 54 -16.57 -4.88 4.23
N ASP A 55 -15.93 -4.35 5.27
CA ASP A 55 -16.37 -3.17 6.03
C ASP A 55 -15.32 -2.05 6.03
N VAL A 56 -14.08 -2.31 5.60
CA VAL A 56 -13.00 -1.32 5.51
C VAL A 56 -12.64 -1.05 4.04
N PHE A 57 -12.71 0.21 3.63
CA PHE A 57 -12.28 0.64 2.30
C PHE A 57 -10.80 1.03 2.29
N TYR A 58 -10.03 0.48 1.35
CA TYR A 58 -8.58 0.65 1.29
C TYR A 58 -8.15 1.70 0.26
N LEU A 59 -7.27 2.61 0.69
CA LEU A 59 -6.66 3.64 -0.13
C LEU A 59 -5.13 3.59 -0.01
N THR A 60 -4.45 3.73 -1.13
CA THR A 60 -2.98 3.76 -1.19
C THR A 60 -2.56 4.86 -2.15
N ASP A 61 -1.62 5.70 -1.74
CA ASP A 61 -1.06 6.75 -2.63
C ASP A 61 -0.03 6.18 -3.63
N THR A 62 0.10 4.85 -3.72
CA THR A 62 1.04 4.10 -4.57
C THR A 62 0.95 4.56 -6.02
N GLY A 63 2.09 4.97 -6.57
CA GLY A 63 2.12 5.51 -7.94
C GLY A 63 1.64 6.96 -8.05
N ARG A 64 1.54 7.69 -6.93
CA ARG A 64 1.09 9.09 -6.82
C ARG A 64 -0.35 9.29 -7.31
N ARG A 65 -1.21 8.32 -6.97
CA ARG A 65 -2.62 8.24 -7.32
C ARG A 65 -3.33 7.37 -6.27
N TRP A 66 -4.65 7.46 -6.16
CA TRP A 66 -5.44 6.71 -5.17
C TRP A 66 -6.03 5.40 -5.70
N ASP A 67 -6.02 5.21 -7.02
CA ASP A 67 -6.34 3.98 -7.75
C ASP A 67 -5.05 3.17 -8.02
N GLY A 68 -4.11 3.22 -7.08
CA GLY A 68 -2.76 2.67 -7.18
C GLY A 68 -2.71 1.16 -7.42
N TYR A 69 -3.79 0.44 -7.13
CA TYR A 69 -3.92 -1.00 -7.40
C TYR A 69 -3.75 -1.36 -8.88
N HIS A 70 -3.98 -0.41 -9.81
CA HIS A 70 -3.72 -0.60 -11.24
C HIS A 70 -2.23 -0.73 -11.58
N VAL A 71 -1.35 -0.13 -10.78
CA VAL A 71 0.10 -0.11 -11.02
C VAL A 71 0.90 -0.90 -9.99
N SER A 72 0.27 -1.21 -8.85
CA SER A 72 0.84 -2.03 -7.80
C SER A 72 0.89 -3.51 -8.20
N VAL A 73 1.99 -4.18 -7.89
CA VAL A 73 2.15 -5.63 -8.11
C VAL A 73 1.59 -6.43 -6.93
N ARG A 74 1.81 -5.96 -5.69
CA ARG A 74 1.55 -6.72 -4.45
C ARG A 74 0.53 -6.10 -3.52
N ASP A 75 0.46 -4.77 -3.49
CA ASP A 75 -0.47 -4.02 -2.66
C ASP A 75 -1.80 -3.95 -3.41
N LYS A 76 -2.64 -4.98 -3.18
CA LYS A 76 -3.96 -5.20 -3.79
C LYS A 76 -4.85 -5.88 -2.75
N ILE A 77 -6.15 -5.60 -2.80
CA ILE A 77 -7.15 -6.29 -2.00
C ILE A 77 -8.02 -7.15 -2.94
N PRO A 78 -7.67 -8.44 -3.17
CA PRO A 78 -8.42 -9.31 -4.06
C PRO A 78 -9.90 -9.38 -3.69
N VAL A 79 -10.78 -9.59 -4.68
CA VAL A 79 -12.25 -9.58 -4.55
C VAL A 79 -12.82 -8.18 -4.26
N TYR A 80 -12.39 -7.51 -3.20
CA TYR A 80 -12.95 -6.23 -2.77
C TYR A 80 -12.64 -5.09 -3.73
N GLN A 81 -11.48 -5.10 -4.39
CA GLN A 81 -11.17 -4.10 -5.42
C GLN A 81 -12.22 -4.07 -6.54
N ASP A 82 -12.69 -5.25 -6.99
CA ASP A 82 -13.70 -5.36 -8.05
C ASP A 82 -15.08 -4.93 -7.56
N ILE A 83 -15.41 -5.23 -6.30
CA ILE A 83 -16.65 -4.79 -5.65
C ILE A 83 -16.69 -3.25 -5.57
N TRP A 84 -15.63 -2.64 -5.03
CA TRP A 84 -15.52 -1.18 -4.93
C TRP A 84 -15.55 -0.50 -6.31
N THR A 85 -14.88 -1.09 -7.31
CA THR A 85 -14.92 -0.60 -8.69
C THR A 85 -16.36 -0.57 -9.23
N LYS A 86 -17.12 -1.65 -9.02
CA LYS A 86 -18.54 -1.72 -9.44
C LYS A 86 -19.44 -0.73 -8.70
N GLN A 87 -19.09 -0.38 -7.47
CA GLN A 87 -19.79 0.63 -6.67
C GLN A 87 -19.38 2.08 -7.03
N GLY A 88 -18.42 2.26 -7.94
CA GLY A 88 -17.89 3.58 -8.30
C GLY A 88 -16.94 4.17 -7.26
N LEU A 89 -16.43 3.36 -6.33
CA LEU A 89 -15.43 3.75 -5.32
C LEU A 89 -14.02 3.69 -5.91
N VAL A 90 -13.79 4.49 -6.95
CA VAL A 90 -12.48 4.63 -7.61
C VAL A 90 -12.09 6.10 -7.59
N PHE A 91 -10.98 6.39 -6.94
CA PHE A 91 -10.45 7.74 -6.79
C PHE A 91 -9.07 7.79 -7.41
N ASN A 92 -8.81 8.71 -8.33
CA ASN A 92 -7.49 8.88 -8.92
C ASN A 92 -6.69 9.96 -8.17
N THR A 93 -7.36 11.08 -7.85
CA THR A 93 -6.75 12.26 -7.23
C THR A 93 -7.25 12.52 -5.81
N THR A 94 -6.51 13.29 -5.04
CA THR A 94 -6.96 13.74 -3.70
C THR A 94 -8.22 14.59 -3.80
N ASN A 95 -8.41 15.32 -4.90
CA ASN A 95 -9.63 16.10 -5.13
C ASN A 95 -10.85 15.18 -5.29
N ASP A 96 -10.70 14.01 -5.92
CA ASP A 96 -11.80 13.03 -6.06
C ASP A 96 -12.25 12.54 -4.67
N ILE A 97 -11.31 12.32 -3.75
CA ILE A 97 -11.61 11.93 -2.36
C ILE A 97 -12.31 13.09 -1.63
N ILE A 98 -11.80 14.31 -1.74
CA ILE A 98 -12.40 15.51 -1.14
C ILE A 98 -13.84 15.69 -1.65
N GLU A 99 -14.04 15.53 -2.95
CA GLU A 99 -15.35 15.60 -3.59
C GLU A 99 -16.29 14.49 -3.09
N ALA A 100 -15.79 13.27 -2.92
CA ALA A 100 -16.55 12.16 -2.35
C ALA A 100 -16.96 12.40 -0.89
N ILE A 101 -16.10 13.05 -0.09
CA ILE A 101 -16.44 13.46 1.27
C ILE A 101 -17.58 14.49 1.25
N TYR A 102 -17.46 15.54 0.44
CA TYR A 102 -18.51 16.58 0.36
C TYR A 102 -19.86 16.02 -0.11
N GLN A 103 -19.84 14.94 -0.89
CA GLN A 103 -21.03 14.30 -1.42
C GLN A 103 -21.49 13.09 -0.59
N ASN A 104 -20.90 12.87 0.60
CA ASN A 104 -21.20 11.74 1.49
C ASN A 104 -21.11 10.37 0.81
N ARG A 105 -20.19 10.20 -0.14
CA ARG A 105 -19.96 8.93 -0.86
C ARG A 105 -18.77 8.14 -0.34
N LEU A 106 -17.85 8.78 0.38
CA LEU A 106 -16.67 8.11 0.90
C LEU A 106 -17.08 7.17 2.06
N PRO A 107 -16.67 5.89 2.06
CA PRO A 107 -16.93 4.98 3.18
C PRO A 107 -16.38 5.52 4.50
N TYR A 108 -17.09 5.26 5.59
CA TYR A 108 -16.72 5.76 6.93
C TYR A 108 -15.49 5.09 7.53
N ARG A 109 -15.24 3.82 7.18
CA ARG A 109 -14.10 3.04 7.66
C ARG A 109 -13.06 2.95 6.56
N LEU A 110 -11.91 3.54 6.82
CA LEU A 110 -10.84 3.69 5.84
C LEU A 110 -9.55 3.10 6.41
N MET A 111 -8.81 2.38 5.56
CA MET A 111 -7.40 2.11 5.76
C MET A 111 -6.63 2.88 4.69
N ILE A 112 -5.69 3.73 5.11
CA ILE A 112 -4.90 4.56 4.22
C ILE A 112 -3.42 4.22 4.35
N THR A 113 -2.80 3.78 3.26
CA THR A 113 -1.36 3.63 3.15
C THR A 113 -0.77 4.83 2.41
N THR A 114 0.11 5.57 3.08
CA THR A 114 0.83 6.70 2.47
C THR A 114 2.32 6.43 2.41
N HIS A 115 2.99 7.09 1.47
CA HIS A 115 4.44 7.11 1.38
C HIS A 115 4.93 8.49 1.87
N PRO A 116 5.46 8.61 3.10
CA PRO A 116 5.74 9.91 3.73
C PRO A 116 6.56 10.86 2.86
N GLN A 117 7.50 10.35 2.07
CA GLN A 117 8.31 11.15 1.15
C GLN A 117 7.50 11.93 0.09
N ARG A 118 6.23 11.56 -0.15
CA ARG A 118 5.32 12.23 -1.09
C ARG A 118 4.56 13.40 -0.47
N TRP A 119 4.60 13.52 0.86
CA TRP A 119 3.83 14.48 1.66
C TRP A 119 4.74 15.46 2.40
N THR A 120 5.88 15.82 1.79
CA THR A 120 6.80 16.81 2.35
C THR A 120 6.25 18.24 2.18
N ASP A 121 6.40 19.06 3.22
CA ASP A 121 6.02 20.48 3.21
C ASP A 121 7.03 21.36 2.44
N GLN A 122 8.15 20.78 1.97
CA GLN A 122 9.17 21.49 1.22
C GLN A 122 8.88 21.44 -0.29
N PRO A 123 8.48 22.56 -0.93
CA PRO A 123 8.01 22.53 -2.32
C PRO A 123 9.07 22.07 -3.32
N PHE A 124 10.34 22.44 -3.10
CA PHE A 124 11.45 22.03 -3.95
C PHE A 124 11.75 20.52 -3.85
N ALA A 125 11.78 19.98 -2.63
CA ALA A 125 11.97 18.54 -2.41
C ALA A 125 10.81 17.73 -3.02
N TRP A 126 9.58 18.22 -2.88
CA TRP A 126 8.39 17.62 -3.49
C TRP A 126 8.48 17.60 -5.02
N LEU A 127 8.90 18.71 -5.64
CA LEU A 127 9.05 18.82 -7.09
C LEU A 127 10.15 17.89 -7.62
N MET A 128 11.30 17.83 -6.96
CA MET A 128 12.37 16.89 -7.33
C MET A 128 11.92 15.44 -7.23
N GLU A 129 11.24 15.07 -6.13
CA GLU A 129 10.67 13.73 -5.97
C GLU A 129 9.65 13.42 -7.08
N LEU A 130 8.80 14.38 -7.45
CA LEU A 130 7.84 14.25 -8.55
C LEU A 130 8.54 13.94 -9.88
N VAL A 131 9.56 14.72 -10.24
CA VAL A 131 10.33 14.54 -11.48
C VAL A 131 11.06 13.19 -11.46
N MET A 132 11.81 12.89 -10.40
CA MET A 132 12.59 11.66 -10.28
C MET A 132 11.70 10.41 -10.32
N GLN A 133 10.55 10.42 -9.65
CA GLN A 133 9.62 9.29 -9.66
C GLN A 133 8.94 9.12 -11.02
N SER A 134 8.56 10.22 -11.68
CA SER A 134 7.97 10.17 -13.02
C SER A 134 8.95 9.53 -14.02
N THR A 135 10.22 9.95 -13.98
CA THR A 135 11.29 9.35 -14.80
C THR A 135 11.51 7.88 -14.47
N LYS A 136 11.61 7.52 -13.18
CA LYS A 136 11.78 6.11 -12.75
C LYS A 136 10.64 5.22 -13.22
N ASN A 137 9.39 5.70 -13.14
CA ASN A 137 8.21 4.94 -13.57
C ASN A 137 8.19 4.73 -15.09
N THR A 138 8.57 5.74 -15.87
CA THR A 138 8.74 5.61 -17.33
C THR A 138 9.80 4.57 -17.69
N ILE A 139 10.95 4.61 -17.02
CA ILE A 139 12.03 3.62 -17.22
C ILE A 139 11.55 2.21 -16.84
N LYS A 140 10.88 2.05 -15.69
CA LYS A 140 10.31 0.76 -15.28
C LYS A 140 9.34 0.21 -16.32
N LYS A 141 8.45 1.07 -16.86
CA LYS A 141 7.49 0.67 -17.89
C LYS A 141 8.22 0.18 -19.16
N TRP A 142 9.25 0.91 -19.60
CA TRP A 142 10.10 0.51 -20.72
C TRP A 142 10.81 -0.83 -20.50
N LEU A 143 11.41 -1.04 -19.33
CA LEU A 143 12.11 -2.28 -19.00
C LEU A 143 11.18 -3.51 -18.95
N ILE A 144 9.93 -3.32 -18.50
CA ILE A 144 8.92 -4.39 -18.52
C ILE A 144 8.51 -4.71 -19.96
N MET A 145 8.30 -3.70 -20.81
CA MET A 145 7.96 -3.90 -22.23
C MET A 145 9.07 -4.60 -23.02
N LEU A 146 10.35 -4.40 -22.67
CA LEU A 146 11.49 -5.06 -23.32
C LEU A 146 11.73 -6.50 -22.85
N ARG A 147 11.05 -6.93 -21.78
CA ARG A 147 11.18 -8.28 -21.19
C ARG A 147 10.00 -9.21 -21.50
N GLY A 148 8.98 -8.71 -22.20
CA GLY A 148 7.89 -9.51 -22.77
C GLY A 148 8.09 -9.68 -24.27
#